data_AF-A0A962VW69-F1
#
_entry.id   AF-A0A962VW69-F1
#
_cell.length_a   1.000
_cell.length_b   1.000
_cell.length_c   1.000
_cell.angle_alpha   90.00
_cell.angle_beta   90.00
_cell.angle_gamma   90.00
#
_symmetry.space_group_name_H-M   'P 1'
#
loop_
_entity.id
_entity.type
_entity.pdbx_description
1 polymer ?
#
loop_
_entity_poly.entity_id
_entity_poly.type
_entity_poly.pdbx_seq_one_letter_code
_entity_poly.pdbx_strand_id
1 'polypeptide(L)'
;MDRSKTVVGIDIAKRVFQWHWVDQEMGEIMRIQIKRERFLEHFANRAPCLMGMEACGGAQHWARQRVALGHQVKLLPAKRVKPFVGGNKSDVHEARAIWTAVQQPDVKAVAIKTEGQQAILALHRMRQQWVKFRTAQINGLRGLLTE
;
A
#
# COMPACT_ATOMS: atom_id res chain seq x y z
N MET A 1 -13.16 20.29 -2.77
CA MET A 1 -11.97 19.46 -2.51
C MET A 1 -10.84 20.43 -2.27
N ASP A 2 -10.36 20.52 -1.04
CA ASP A 2 -9.34 21.49 -0.62
C ASP A 2 -8.06 21.28 -1.45
N ARG A 3 -7.75 22.23 -2.35
CA ARG A 3 -6.66 22.14 -3.33
C ARG A 3 -5.29 22.47 -2.74
N SER A 4 -5.19 22.85 -1.46
CA SER A 4 -3.93 23.32 -0.85
C SER A 4 -3.00 22.21 -0.33
N LYS A 5 -3.40 20.93 -0.37
CA LYS A 5 -2.61 19.84 0.21
C LYS A 5 -1.70 19.19 -0.82
N THR A 6 -0.40 19.16 -0.54
CA THR A 6 0.56 18.41 -1.35
C THR A 6 0.14 16.94 -1.44
N VAL A 7 0.13 16.39 -2.65
CA VAL A 7 -0.19 14.98 -2.90
C VAL A 7 1.08 14.21 -3.13
N VAL A 8 1.24 13.09 -2.45
CA VAL A 8 2.43 12.24 -2.53
C VAL A 8 2.01 10.81 -2.85
N GLY A 9 2.57 10.21 -3.90
CA GLY A 9 2.49 8.78 -4.18
C GLY A 9 3.68 8.06 -3.55
N ILE A 10 3.40 6.97 -2.84
CA ILE A 10 4.40 6.17 -2.15
C ILE A 10 4.23 4.72 -2.58
N ASP A 11 5.25 4.19 -3.24
CA ASP A 11 5.41 2.75 -3.42
C ASP A 11 6.27 2.19 -2.28
N ILE A 12 5.82 1.08 -1.68
CA ILE A 12 6.48 0.45 -0.54
C ILE A 12 6.96 -0.96 -0.89
N ALA A 13 8.27 -1.20 -0.77
CA ALA A 13 8.86 -2.52 -0.92
C ALA A 13 9.43 -3.06 0.40
N LYS A 14 10.20 -4.16 0.36
CA LYS A 14 10.71 -4.80 1.58
C LYS A 14 11.72 -3.92 2.34
N ARG A 15 12.58 -3.19 1.63
CA ARG A 15 13.73 -2.46 2.21
C ARG A 15 13.75 -0.98 1.89
N VAL A 16 13.14 -0.60 0.78
CA VAL A 16 13.23 0.73 0.19
C VAL A 16 11.86 1.13 -0.27
N PHE A 17 11.47 2.38 -0.02
CA PHE A 17 10.23 2.97 -0.52
C PHE A 17 10.57 4.06 -1.51
N GLN A 18 9.74 4.17 -2.54
CA GLN A 18 9.87 5.18 -3.58
C GLN A 18 8.76 6.21 -3.44
N TRP A 19 9.15 7.47 -3.43
CA TRP A 19 8.24 8.59 -3.30
C TRP A 19 8.16 9.36 -4.62
N HIS A 20 6.99 9.94 -4.84
CA HIS A 20 6.72 10.81 -5.97
C HIS A 20 5.77 11.94 -5.55
N TRP A 21 6.14 13.18 -5.79
CA TRP A 21 5.22 14.31 -5.75
C TRP A 21 5.64 15.37 -6.77
N VAL A 22 4.73 16.31 -7.03
CA VAL A 22 5.00 17.49 -7.86
C VAL A 22 4.88 18.70 -6.96
N ASP A 23 5.90 19.56 -6.99
CA ASP A 23 5.85 20.86 -6.34
C ASP A 23 4.84 21.76 -7.07
N GLN A 24 3.89 22.33 -6.34
CA GLN A 24 2.81 23.11 -6.97
C GLN A 24 3.26 24.52 -7.40
N GLU A 25 4.32 25.05 -6.79
CA GLU A 25 4.81 26.39 -7.10
C GLU A 25 5.83 26.33 -8.25
N MET A 26 6.76 25.38 -8.18
CA MET A 26 7.85 25.26 -9.16
C MET A 26 7.51 24.32 -10.32
N GLY A 27 6.49 23.46 -10.17
CA GLY A 27 6.19 22.42 -11.14
C GLY A 27 7.20 21.27 -11.18
N GLU A 28 8.19 21.29 -10.27
CA GLU A 28 9.26 20.31 -10.24
C GLU A 28 8.77 18.94 -9.78
N ILE A 29 9.25 17.88 -10.45
CA ILE A 29 8.93 16.50 -10.11
C ILE A 29 9.96 15.99 -9.11
N MET A 30 9.50 15.70 -7.90
CA MET A 30 10.35 15.19 -6.84
C MET A 30 10.21 13.68 -6.73
N ARG A 31 11.36 13.00 -6.77
CA ARG A 31 11.47 11.54 -6.67
C ARG A 31 12.59 11.20 -5.71
N ILE A 32 12.25 10.54 -4.61
CA ILE A 32 13.24 10.16 -3.62
C ILE A 32 13.06 8.71 -3.21
N GLN A 33 14.20 8.08 -2.99
CA GLN A 33 14.29 6.70 -2.54
C GLN A 33 14.70 6.71 -1.07
N ILE A 34 13.88 6.09 -0.21
CA ILE A 34 14.09 6.13 1.24
C ILE A 34 14.18 4.71 1.77
N LYS A 35 15.22 4.43 2.56
CA LYS A 35 15.30 3.16 3.28
C LYS A 35 14.18 3.07 4.31
N ARG A 36 13.55 1.89 4.40
CA ARG A 36 12.42 1.60 5.30
C ARG A 36 12.64 2.08 6.73
N GLU A 37 13.84 1.91 7.26
CA GLU A 37 14.22 2.30 8.63
C GLU A 37 14.12 3.82 8.86
N ARG A 38 14.46 4.63 7.85
CA ARG A 38 14.47 6.09 7.94
C ARG A 38 13.13 6.74 7.55
N PHE A 39 12.13 5.93 7.19
CA PHE A 39 10.87 6.43 6.66
C PHE A 39 10.01 7.21 7.68
N LEU A 40 10.14 6.91 8.98
CA LEU A 40 9.48 7.68 10.04
C LEU A 40 10.17 9.02 10.25
N GLU A 41 11.49 9.00 10.44
CA GLU A 41 12.32 10.17 10.70
C GLU A 41 12.23 11.22 9.59
N HIS A 42 12.29 10.78 8.32
CA HIS A 42 12.36 11.69 7.17
C HIS A 42 11.11 12.57 7.02
N PHE A 43 10.01 12.27 7.71
CA PHE A 43 8.76 13.01 7.59
C PHE A 43 8.10 13.36 8.91
N ALA A 44 8.78 13.20 10.04
CA ALA A 44 8.28 13.70 11.32
C ALA A 44 8.03 15.22 11.27
N ASN A 45 8.80 15.95 10.46
CA ASN A 45 8.76 17.41 10.36
C ASN A 45 8.01 17.94 9.12
N ARG A 46 7.38 17.08 8.32
CA ARG A 46 6.65 17.53 7.12
C ARG A 46 5.24 17.96 7.49
N ALA A 47 4.77 19.06 6.90
CA ALA A 47 3.39 19.49 7.03
C ALA A 47 2.41 18.37 6.60
N PRO A 48 1.20 18.29 7.21
CA PRO A 48 0.16 17.36 6.81
C PRO A 48 -0.11 17.39 5.30
N CYS A 49 -0.15 16.22 4.67
CA CYS A 49 -0.29 16.07 3.23
C CYS A 49 -1.16 14.85 2.89
N LEU A 50 -1.58 14.73 1.64
CA LEU A 50 -2.32 13.58 1.15
C LEU A 50 -1.34 12.53 0.60
N MET A 51 -1.29 11.37 1.22
CA MET A 51 -0.44 10.25 0.81
C MET A 51 -1.27 9.14 0.16
N GLY A 52 -1.00 8.86 -1.10
CA GLY A 52 -1.43 7.66 -1.79
C GLY A 52 -0.45 6.52 -1.55
N MET A 53 -0.96 5.34 -1.23
CA MET A 53 -0.16 4.11 -1.10
C MET A 53 -0.92 2.94 -1.72
N GLU A 54 -0.25 1.99 -2.36
CA GLU A 54 -0.91 0.75 -2.75
C GLU A 54 -1.25 -0.10 -1.52
N ALA A 55 -2.42 -0.73 -1.52
CA ALA A 55 -2.87 -1.67 -0.49
C ALA A 55 -2.14 -3.03 -0.61
N CYS A 56 -0.84 -3.04 -0.36
CA CYS A 56 0.02 -4.22 -0.40
C CYS A 56 0.43 -4.71 1.01
N GLY A 57 1.37 -5.67 1.06
CA GLY A 57 1.92 -6.19 2.31
C GLY A 57 2.59 -5.10 3.15
N GLY A 58 2.12 -4.90 4.38
CA GLY A 58 2.65 -3.87 5.28
C GLY A 58 2.06 -2.47 5.10
N ALA A 59 1.27 -2.21 4.04
CA ALA A 59 0.64 -0.92 3.80
C ALA A 59 -0.25 -0.46 4.96
N GLN A 60 -0.97 -1.40 5.60
CA GLN A 60 -1.84 -1.11 6.74
C GLN A 60 -1.08 -0.53 7.92
N HIS A 61 0.08 -1.10 8.26
CA HIS A 61 0.92 -0.59 9.34
C HIS A 61 1.42 0.82 9.02
N TRP A 62 1.96 1.04 7.82
CA TRP A 62 2.48 2.35 7.43
C TRP A 62 1.40 3.42 7.34
N ALA A 63 0.21 3.07 6.83
CA ALA A 63 -0.93 3.98 6.81
C ALA A 63 -1.33 4.43 8.22
N ARG A 64 -1.40 3.51 9.20
CA ARG A 64 -1.65 3.87 10.60
C ARG A 64 -0.59 4.81 11.16
N GLN A 65 0.69 4.50 10.94
CA GLN A 65 1.80 5.35 11.40
C GLN A 65 1.73 6.76 10.79
N ARG A 66 1.37 6.89 9.51
CA ARG A 66 1.23 8.19 8.84
C ARG A 66 0.01 8.98 9.31
N VAL A 67 -1.12 8.31 9.53
CA VAL A 67 -2.32 8.94 10.10
C VAL A 67 -2.04 9.46 11.51
N ALA A 68 -1.28 8.72 12.33
CA ALA A 68 -0.88 9.15 13.67
C ALA A 68 -0.01 10.42 13.67
N LEU A 69 0.73 10.68 12.59
CA LEU A 69 1.52 11.91 12.37
C LEU A 69 0.70 13.05 11.74
N GLY A 70 -0.62 12.89 11.58
CA GLY A 70 -1.52 13.92 11.07
C GLY A 70 -1.66 13.95 9.55
N HIS A 71 -1.06 13.02 8.80
CA HIS A 71 -1.24 12.95 7.34
C HIS A 71 -2.56 12.28 6.97
N GLN A 72 -3.12 12.69 5.83
CA GLN A 72 -4.26 11.99 5.23
C GLN A 72 -3.72 10.87 4.35
N VAL A 73 -4.15 9.63 4.58
CA VAL A 73 -3.69 8.47 3.78
C VAL A 73 -4.85 7.85 3.02
N LYS A 74 -4.64 7.57 1.73
CA LYS A 74 -5.53 6.76 0.90
C LYS A 74 -4.79 5.51 0.45
N LEU A 75 -5.21 4.35 0.98
CA LEU A 75 -4.77 3.06 0.47
C LEU A 75 -5.54 2.74 -0.81
N LEU A 76 -4.85 2.46 -1.92
CA LEU A 76 -5.45 2.22 -3.22
C LEU A 76 -5.43 0.72 -3.56
N PRO A 77 -6.52 0.15 -4.12
CA PRO A 77 -6.47 -1.20 -4.65
C PRO A 77 -5.46 -1.30 -5.80
N ALA A 78 -4.62 -2.35 -5.84
CA ALA A 78 -3.65 -2.60 -6.91
C ALA A 78 -4.27 -2.50 -8.32
N LYS A 79 -5.49 -3.05 -8.48
CA LYS A 79 -6.25 -3.00 -9.74
C LYS A 79 -6.57 -1.58 -10.23
N ARG A 80 -6.66 -0.61 -9.31
CA ARG A 80 -6.92 0.79 -9.62
C ARG A 80 -5.63 1.58 -9.88
N VAL A 81 -4.49 1.12 -9.36
CA VAL A 81 -3.17 1.72 -9.63
C VAL A 81 -2.62 1.25 -10.97
N LYS A 82 -2.78 -0.05 -11.28
CA LYS A 82 -2.19 -0.70 -12.47
C LYS A 82 -2.39 0.05 -13.80
N PRO A 83 -3.57 0.62 -14.13
CA PRO A 83 -3.76 1.35 -15.38
C PRO A 83 -2.86 2.59 -15.54
N PHE A 84 -2.34 3.13 -14.44
CA PHE A 84 -1.49 4.33 -14.43
C PHE A 84 0.00 4.00 -14.44
N VAL A 85 0.38 2.72 -14.36
CA VAL A 85 1.79 2.31 -14.42
C VAL A 85 2.24 2.35 -15.87
N GLY A 86 3.07 3.36 -16.19
CA GLY A 86 3.64 3.53 -17.52
C GLY A 86 4.99 2.81 -17.68
N GLY A 87 5.22 2.24 -18.86
CA GLY A 87 6.52 1.65 -19.25
C GLY A 87 6.87 0.36 -18.51
N ASN A 88 8.17 0.07 -18.45
CA ASN A 88 8.70 -1.10 -17.75
C ASN A 88 8.51 -0.98 -16.24
N LYS A 89 8.45 -2.13 -15.57
CA LYS A 89 8.30 -2.22 -14.12
C LYS A 89 9.46 -1.50 -13.42
N SER A 90 9.15 -0.46 -12.65
CA SER A 90 10.09 0.19 -11.73
C SER A 90 9.33 0.84 -10.58
N ASP A 91 9.95 0.89 -9.40
CA ASP A 91 9.38 1.51 -8.20
C ASP A 91 9.05 3.01 -8.44
N VAL A 92 9.80 3.68 -9.33
CA VAL A 92 9.57 5.09 -9.72
C VAL A 92 8.26 5.22 -10.51
N HIS A 93 8.02 4.30 -11.44
CA HIS A 93 6.77 4.28 -12.21
C HIS A 93 5.59 3.89 -11.34
N GLU A 94 5.77 2.96 -10.39
CA GLU A 94 4.73 2.57 -9.44
C GLU A 94 4.37 3.74 -8.50
N ALA A 95 5.35 4.45 -7.93
CA ALA A 95 5.09 5.63 -7.09
C ALA A 95 4.36 6.75 -7.85
N ARG A 96 4.74 7.01 -9.11
CA ARG A 96 4.05 7.96 -9.99
C ARG A 96 2.62 7.51 -10.29
N ALA A 97 2.40 6.22 -10.57
CA ALA A 97 1.07 5.68 -10.82
C ALA A 97 0.16 5.84 -9.61
N ILE A 98 0.67 5.59 -8.40
CA ILE A 98 -0.05 5.80 -7.14
C ILE A 98 -0.40 7.29 -6.95
N TRP A 99 0.55 8.20 -7.22
CA TRP A 99 0.31 9.65 -7.19
C TRP A 99 -0.79 10.08 -8.17
N THR A 100 -0.83 9.51 -9.37
CA THR A 100 -1.89 9.81 -10.35
C THR A 100 -3.24 9.22 -9.90
N ALA A 101 -3.24 7.97 -9.42
CA ALA A 101 -4.44 7.24 -9.05
C ALA A 101 -5.14 7.83 -7.81
N VAL A 102 -4.38 8.34 -6.83
CA VAL A 102 -4.96 8.92 -5.60
C VAL A 102 -5.76 10.20 -5.84
N GLN A 103 -5.45 10.89 -6.95
CA GLN A 103 -6.11 12.12 -7.39
C GLN A 103 -7.38 11.87 -8.19
N GLN A 104 -7.59 10.63 -8.67
CA GLN A 104 -8.79 10.29 -9.42
C GLN A 104 -10.02 10.28 -8.49
N PRO A 105 -11.13 10.94 -8.88
CA PRO A 105 -12.29 11.08 -8.02
C PRO A 105 -13.06 9.77 -7.80
N ASP A 106 -12.98 8.84 -8.75
CA ASP A 106 -13.72 7.56 -8.74
C ASP A 106 -12.99 6.43 -7.99
N VAL A 107 -11.72 6.63 -7.63
CA VAL A 107 -10.91 5.60 -6.96
C VAL A 107 -11.27 5.52 -5.48
N LYS A 108 -12.07 4.50 -5.15
CA LYS A 108 -12.42 4.17 -3.76
C LYS A 108 -11.21 3.64 -3.00
N ALA A 109 -10.92 4.25 -1.86
CA ALA A 109 -9.85 3.82 -0.98
C ALA A 109 -10.21 2.54 -0.21
N VAL A 110 -9.21 1.71 0.05
CA VAL A 110 -9.29 0.59 0.98
C VAL A 110 -9.25 1.14 2.40
N ALA A 111 -10.15 0.67 3.26
CA ALA A 111 -10.16 1.06 4.66
C ALA A 111 -8.83 0.72 5.36
N ILE A 112 -8.31 1.70 6.09
CA ILE A 112 -7.19 1.53 7.03
C ILE A 112 -7.76 0.84 8.27
N LYS A 113 -7.27 -0.37 8.54
CA LYS A 113 -7.78 -1.24 9.58
C LYS A 113 -7.01 -1.00 10.86
N THR A 114 -7.70 -1.08 11.99
CA THR A 114 -7.05 -1.20 13.29
C THR A 114 -6.28 -2.51 13.38
N GLU A 115 -5.37 -2.62 14.34
CA GLU A 115 -4.59 -3.84 14.54
C GLU A 115 -5.48 -5.02 14.90
N GLY A 116 -6.49 -4.81 15.75
CA GLY A 116 -7.50 -5.82 16.07
C GLY A 116 -8.29 -6.28 14.84
N GLN A 117 -8.76 -5.37 14.00
CA GLN A 117 -9.44 -5.72 12.74
C GLN A 117 -8.52 -6.54 11.80
N GLN A 118 -7.25 -6.16 11.71
CA GLN A 118 -6.26 -6.87 10.91
C GLN A 118 -5.97 -8.27 11.47
N ALA A 119 -5.90 -8.41 12.80
CA ALA A 119 -5.67 -9.69 13.49
C ALA A 119 -6.84 -10.67 13.29
N ILE A 120 -8.08 -10.20 13.41
CA ILE A 120 -9.28 -11.03 13.17
C ILE A 120 -9.28 -11.56 11.72
N LEU A 121 -8.97 -10.71 10.74
CA LEU A 121 -8.84 -11.14 9.34
C LEU A 121 -7.72 -12.17 9.15
N ALA A 122 -6.61 -12.05 9.88
CA ALA A 122 -5.53 -13.03 9.84
C ALA A 122 -6.00 -14.39 10.36
N LEU A 123 -6.74 -14.43 11.48
CA LEU A 123 -7.32 -15.67 12.02
C LEU A 123 -8.25 -16.35 11.02
N HIS A 124 -9.13 -15.60 10.35
CA HIS A 124 -10.00 -16.16 9.32
C HIS A 124 -9.21 -16.78 8.15
N ARG A 125 -8.14 -16.13 7.70
CA ARG A 125 -7.28 -16.66 6.63
C ARG A 125 -6.54 -17.92 7.06
N MET A 126 -6.00 -17.94 8.28
CA MET A 126 -5.35 -19.13 8.85
C MET A 126 -6.30 -20.31 8.91
N ARG A 127 -7.53 -20.10 9.42
CA ARG A 127 -8.58 -21.14 9.44
C ARG A 127 -8.88 -21.66 8.03
N GLN A 128 -9.07 -20.77 7.04
CA GLN A 128 -9.32 -21.16 5.66
C GLN A 128 -8.17 -22.00 5.08
N GLN A 129 -6.92 -21.64 5.38
CA GLN A 129 -5.74 -22.39 4.96
C GLN A 129 -5.70 -23.78 5.59
N TRP A 130 -5.99 -23.90 6.89
CA TRP A 130 -6.06 -25.19 7.58
C TRP A 130 -7.15 -26.10 7.02
N VAL A 131 -8.31 -25.55 6.67
CA VAL A 131 -9.37 -26.34 6.00
C VAL A 131 -8.86 -26.89 4.67
N LYS A 132 -8.17 -26.07 3.86
CA LYS A 132 -7.57 -26.52 2.59
C LYS A 132 -6.52 -27.61 2.79
N PHE A 133 -5.61 -27.43 3.75
CA PHE A 133 -4.58 -28.44 4.06
C PHE A 133 -5.18 -29.74 4.55
N ARG A 134 -6.17 -29.70 5.46
CA ARG A 134 -6.88 -30.90 5.91
C ARG A 134 -7.50 -31.66 4.73
N THR A 135 -8.21 -30.96 3.85
CA THR A 135 -8.82 -31.59 2.67
C THR A 135 -7.77 -32.19 1.73
N ALA A 136 -6.67 -31.47 1.47
CA ALA A 136 -5.58 -31.96 0.64
C ALA A 136 -4.94 -33.24 1.21
N GLN A 137 -4.67 -33.27 2.53
CA GLN A 137 -4.10 -34.45 3.20
C GLN A 137 -5.04 -35.65 3.14
N ILE A 138 -6.35 -35.46 3.36
CA ILE A 138 -7.34 -36.54 3.25
C ILE A 138 -7.38 -37.11 1.84
N ASN A 139 -7.39 -36.24 0.82
CA ASN A 139 -7.42 -36.68 -0.57
C ASN A 139 -6.12 -37.42 -0.95
N GLY A 140 -4.97 -36.94 -0.49
CA GLY A 140 -3.68 -37.61 -0.70
C GLY A 140 -3.66 -39.01 -0.07
N LEU A 141 -4.10 -39.15 1.17
CA LEU A 141 -4.19 -40.45 1.84
C LEU A 141 -5.15 -41.41 1.11
N ARG A 142 -6.32 -40.92 0.68
CA ARG A 142 -7.27 -41.74 -0.09
C ARG A 142 -6.66 -42.23 -1.39
N GLY A 143 -5.97 -41.38 -2.14
CA GLY A 143 -5.30 -41.76 -3.38
C GLY A 143 -4.29 -42.89 -3.16
N LEU A 144 -3.39 -42.73 -2.18
CA LEU A 144 -2.35 -43.71 -1.86
C LEU A 144 -2.91 -45.07 -1.39
N LEU A 145 -4.03 -45.07 -0.67
CA LEU A 145 -4.66 -46.32 -0.21
C LEU A 145 -5.47 -47.02 -1.32
N THR A 146 -5.71 -46.35 -2.45
CA THR A 146 -6.38 -46.91 -3.63
C THR A 146 -5.43 -47.24 -4.78
N GLU A 147 -4.13 -46.99 -4.62
CA GLU A 147 -3.07 -47.53 -5.48
C GLU A 147 -2.83 -49.01 -5.17
#